data_AF-A0A392R9A4-F1
#
_entry.id   AF-A0A392R9A4-F1
#
_cell.length_a   1.000
_cell.length_b   1.000
_cell.length_c   1.000
_cell.angle_alpha   90.00
_cell.angle_beta   90.00
_cell.angle_gamma   90.00
#
_symmetry.space_group_name_H-M   'P 1'
#
loop_
_entity.id
_entity.type
_entity.pdbx_description
1 polymer ?
#
loop_
_entity_poly.entity_id
_entity_poly.type
_entity_poly.pdbx_seq_one_letter_code
_entity_poly.pdbx_strand_id
1 'polypeptide(L)' 'MADNLFDLFINQKSAKAILDPLLKRYGDDDAGRKKYVVGNWLRFQLLDDKPIMEQIHEYENLVGDILNEGMKM' A
#
# COMPACT_ATOMS: atom_id res chain seq x y z
N MET A 1 23.30 -1.54 19.86
CA MET A 1 21.88 -1.25 19.61
C MET A 1 21.43 -2.29 18.63
N ALA A 2 20.60 -3.24 19.03
CA ALA A 2 20.13 -4.30 18.14
C ALA A 2 18.94 -3.75 17.35
N ASP A 3 19.01 -3.81 16.02
CA ASP A 3 17.85 -3.52 15.18
C ASP A 3 16.97 -4.75 15.20
N ASN A 4 16.10 -4.82 16.21
CA ASN A 4 15.23 -5.97 16.47
C ASN A 4 14.42 -6.38 15.24
N LEU A 5 14.11 -5.43 14.34
CA LEU A 5 13.44 -5.69 13.08
C LEU A 5 14.36 -6.37 12.06
N PHE A 6 15.59 -5.89 11.94
CA PHE A 6 16.59 -6.49 11.04
C PHE A 6 16.93 -7.91 11.49
N ASP A 7 17.22 -8.11 12.78
CA ASP A 7 17.59 -9.42 13.33
C ASP A 7 16.47 -10.47 13.19
N LEU A 8 15.20 -10.05 13.23
CA LEU A 8 14.05 -10.94 13.09
C LEU A 8 13.82 -11.39 11.63
N PHE A 9 14.24 -10.56 10.66
CA PHE A 9 13.99 -10.80 9.24
C PHE A 9 15.24 -11.12 8.42
N ILE A 10 16.45 -11.02 8.99
CA ILE A 10 17.73 -11.27 8.31
C ILE A 10 17.83 -12.67 7.69
N ASN A 11 17.15 -13.66 8.27
CA ASN A 11 17.17 -15.05 7.81
C ASN A 11 16.11 -15.33 6.73
N GLN A 12 15.32 -14.33 6.34
CA GLN A 12 14.28 -14.49 5.33
C GLN A 12 14.89 -14.38 3.93
N LYS A 13 14.56 -15.36 3.08
CA LYS A 13 15.17 -15.52 1.75
C LYS A 13 14.60 -14.56 0.69
N SER A 14 13.52 -13.84 1.00
CA SER A 14 12.91 -12.87 0.09
C SER A 14 12.04 -11.86 0.84
N ALA A 15 11.85 -10.68 0.24
CA ALA A 15 10.93 -9.67 0.75
C ALA A 15 9.49 -10.21 0.87
N LYS A 16 9.09 -11.10 -0.05
CA LYS A 16 7.77 -11.75 -0.03
C LYS A 16 7.57 -12.64 1.21
N ALA A 17 8.59 -13.39 1.63
CA ALA A 17 8.53 -14.24 2.82
C ALA A 17 8.36 -13.44 4.13
N ILE A 18 8.75 -12.16 4.13
CA ILE A 18 8.50 -11.23 5.24
C ILE A 18 7.09 -10.64 5.13
N LEU A 19 6.71 -10.19 3.93
CA LEU A 19 5.49 -9.44 3.69
C LEU A 19 4.22 -10.30 3.86
N ASP A 20 4.20 -11.53 3.35
CA ASP A 20 3.04 -12.42 3.39
C ASP A 20 2.53 -12.70 4.83
N PRO A 21 3.36 -13.10 5.81
CA PRO A 21 2.91 -13.29 7.19
C PRO A 21 2.53 -11.99 7.92
N LEU A 22 3.15 -10.85 7.56
CA LEU A 22 2.75 -9.55 8.11
C LEU A 22 1.36 -9.14 7.60
N LEU A 23 1.13 -9.27 6.29
CA LEU A 23 -0.19 -9.06 5.69
C LEU A 23 -1.23 -10.03 6.25
N LYS A 24 -0.87 -11.29 6.52
CA LYS A 24 -1.79 -12.24 7.15
C LYS A 24 -2.12 -11.87 8.61
N ARG A 25 -1.15 -11.33 9.36
CA ARG A 25 -1.30 -11.04 10.79
C ARG A 25 -1.93 -9.67 11.06
N TYR A 26 -1.73 -8.71 10.16
CA TYR A 26 -2.12 -7.31 10.33
C TYR A 26 -2.96 -6.75 9.18
N GLY A 27 -3.07 -7.47 8.05
CA GLY A 27 -3.86 -7.05 6.89
C GLY A 27 -5.33 -7.44 6.95
N ASP A 28 -5.78 -8.05 8.05
CA ASP A 28 -7.18 -8.39 8.30
C ASP A 28 -8.01 -7.18 8.80
N ASP A 29 -7.37 -6.03 9.04
CA ASP A 29 -8.07 -4.77 9.30
C ASP A 29 -8.57 -4.15 7.98
N ASP A 30 -9.61 -4.77 7.42
CA ASP A 30 -10.37 -4.31 6.25
C ASP A 30 -10.86 -2.84 6.43
N ALA A 31 -11.19 -2.44 7.66
CA ALA A 31 -11.60 -1.08 7.97
C ALA A 31 -10.43 -0.08 7.91
N GLY A 32 -9.24 -0.47 8.40
CA GLY A 32 -8.02 0.32 8.27
C GLY A 32 -7.56 0.46 6.83
N ARG A 33 -7.63 -0.62 6.05
CA ARG A 33 -7.25 -0.64 4.64
C ARG A 33 -8.17 0.22 3.78
N LYS A 34 -9.49 0.10 3.93
CA LYS A 34 -10.46 0.98 3.27
C LYS A 34 -10.26 2.45 3.62
N LYS A 35 -10.04 2.77 4.90
CA LYS A 35 -9.74 4.16 5.32
C LYS A 35 -8.46 4.70 4.70
N TYR A 36 -7.43 3.88 4.57
CA TYR A 36 -6.17 4.27 3.92
C TYR A 36 -6.38 4.56 2.44
N VAL A 37 -7.08 3.68 1.72
CA VAL A 37 -7.37 3.85 0.29
C VAL A 37 -8.23 5.11 0.06
N VAL A 38 -9.28 5.32 0.84
CA VAL A 38 -10.11 6.54 0.77
C VAL A 38 -9.28 7.79 1.08
N GLY A 39 -8.41 7.73 2.09
CA GLY A 39 -7.51 8.83 2.44
C GLY A 39 -6.54 9.19 1.30
N ASN A 40 -5.97 8.19 0.63
CA ASN A 40 -5.08 8.41 -0.52
C ASN A 40 -5.84 8.99 -1.71
N TRP A 41 -7.05 8.49 -1.99
CA TRP A 41 -7.92 9.03 -3.03
C TRP A 41 -8.24 10.51 -2.82
N LEU A 42 -8.66 10.88 -1.60
CA LEU A 42 -8.98 12.27 -1.26
C LEU A 42 -7.78 13.22 -1.31
N ARG A 43 -6.56 12.69 -1.18
CA ARG A 43 -5.32 13.47 -1.25
C ARG A 43 -4.74 13.54 -2.66
N PHE A 44 -5.24 12.72 -3.58
CA PHE A 44 -4.74 12.71 -4.95
C PHE A 44 -5.09 14.02 -5.64
N GLN A 45 -4.07 14.67 -6.17
CA GLN A 45 -4.19 15.87 -6.97
C GLN A 45 -3.10 15.85 -8.03
N LEU A 46 -3.41 16.37 -9.22
CA LEU A 46 -2.40 16.56 -10.23
C LEU A 46 -1.47 17.72 -9.84
N LEU A 47 -0.18 17.52 -10.05
CA LEU A 47 0.86 18.51 -9.79
C LEU A 47 1.53 18.90 -11.11
N ASP A 48 1.75 20.19 -11.32
CA ASP A 48 2.33 20.73 -12.55
C ASP A 48 3.82 20.38 -12.72
N ASP A 49 4.50 20.03 -11.63
CA ASP A 49 5.92 19.68 -11.60
C ASP A 49 6.19 18.18 -11.90
N LYS A 50 5.13 17.37 -12.05
CA LYS A 50 5.24 15.94 -12.35
C LYS A 50 4.83 15.62 -13.80
N PRO A 51 5.51 14.67 -14.47
CA PRO A 51 5.07 14.17 -15.77
C PRO A 51 3.65 13.59 -15.71
N ILE A 52 2.79 13.97 -16.66
CA ILE A 52 1.38 13.53 -16.66
C ILE A 52 1.24 12.00 -16.71
N MET A 53 2.16 11.31 -17.39
CA MET A 53 2.11 9.85 -17.51
C MET A 53 2.32 9.14 -16.16
N GLU A 54 3.24 9.64 -15.33
CA GLU A 54 3.47 9.09 -14.00
C GLU A 54 2.24 9.29 -13.11
N GLN A 55 1.61 10.46 -13.20
CA GLN A 55 0.41 10.78 -12.45
C GLN A 55 -0.81 9.96 -12.89
N ILE A 56 -0.92 9.62 -14.17
CA ILE A 56 -1.94 8.69 -14.67
C ILE A 56 -1.74 7.30 -14.08
N HIS A 57 -0.51 6.80 -14.02
CA HIS A 57 -0.26 5.50 -13.39
C HIS A 57 -0.53 5.51 -11.88
N GLU A 58 -0.20 6.60 -11.17
CA GLU A 58 -0.61 6.80 -9.78
C GLU A 58 -2.14 6.72 -9.63
N TYR A 59 -2.89 7.38 -10.52
CA TYR A 59 -4.35 7.34 -10.55
C TYR A 59 -4.90 5.94 -10.83
N GLU A 60 -4.38 5.23 -11.85
CA GLU A 60 -4.80 3.87 -12.19
C GLU A 60 -4.62 2.90 -11.02
N ASN A 61 -3.51 3.03 -10.28
CA ASN A 61 -3.25 2.24 -9.09
C ASN A 61 -4.26 2.53 -7.97
N LEU A 62 -4.58 3.82 -7.73
CA LEU A 62 -5.60 4.20 -6.75
C LEU A 62 -6.99 3.64 -7.11
N VAL A 63 -7.33 3.65 -8.39
CA VAL A 63 -8.59 3.04 -8.88
C VAL A 63 -8.57 1.54 -8.64
N GLY A 64 -7.46 0.87 -8.95
CA GLY A 64 -7.28 -0.56 -8.68
C GLY A 64 -7.45 -0.90 -7.20
N ASP A 65 -6.86 -0.12 -6.30
CA ASP A 65 -6.99 -0.29 -4.85
C ASP A 65 -8.44 -0.12 -4.39
N ILE A 66 -9.17 0.87 -4.91
CA ILE A 66 -10.58 1.08 -4.54
C ILE A 66 -11.45 -0.12 -4.95
N LEU A 67 -11.25 -0.63 -6.16
CA LEU A 67 -11.98 -1.79 -6.67
C LEU A 67 -11.62 -3.07 -5.92
N ASN A 68 -10.35 -3.27 -5.58
CA ASN A 68 -9.88 -4.43 -4.82
C ASN A 68 -10.50 -4.50 -3.40
N GLU A 69 -10.73 -3.34 -2.78
CA GLU A 69 -11.44 -3.26 -1.48
C GLU A 69 -12.97 -3.39 -1.63
N GLY A 70 -13.49 -3.58 -2.84
CA GLY A 70 -14.92 -3.72 -3.11
C GLY A 70 -15.71 -2.43 -2.91
N MET A 71 -15.03 -1.27 -2.92
CA MET A 71 -15.67 0.03 -2.76
C MET A 71 -16.28 0.49 -4.08
N LYS A 72 -17.41 1.21 -3.99
CA LYS A 72 -18.06 1.84 -5.15
C LYS A 72 -17.50 3.25 -5.31
N MET A 73 -17.10 3.58 -6.54
CA MET A 73 -16.76 4.94 -6.95
C MET A 73 -18.01 5.77 -7.25
#